data_AF-A0A1F6EWZ5-F1
#
_entry.id   AF-A0A1F6EWZ5-F1
#
_cell.length_a   1.000
_cell.length_b   1.000
_cell.length_c   1.000
_cell.angle_alpha   90.00
_cell.angle_beta   90.00
_cell.angle_gamma   90.00
#
_symmetry.space_group_name_H-M   'P 1'
#
loop_
_entity.id
_entity.type
_entity.pdbx_description
1 polymer ?
#
loop_
_entity_poly.entity_id
_entity_poly.type
_entity_poly.pdbx_seq_one_letter_code
_entity_poly.pdbx_strand_id
1 'polypeptide(L)'
;MDFNKIPKQFCENVVAGHSQENFVMIMSVGETATAYALTPPHMKRLVQSLTHQVGEYEKKFGAIDAKWSPGIESPLQSKDIKGSGA
;
A
#
# COMPACT_ATOMS: atom_id res chain seq x y z
N MET A 1 -9.07 18.76 -9.85
CA MET A 1 -9.79 18.14 -8.72
C MET A 1 -9.46 18.93 -7.48
N ASP A 2 -10.46 19.35 -6.71
CA ASP A 2 -10.24 20.00 -5.41
C ASP A 2 -10.12 18.91 -4.33
N PHE A 3 -8.90 18.67 -3.86
CA PHE A 3 -8.60 17.65 -2.85
C PHE A 3 -9.30 17.91 -1.51
N ASN A 4 -9.77 19.13 -1.25
CA ASN A 4 -10.48 19.45 -0.01
C ASN A 4 -11.95 19.04 -0.03
N LYS A 5 -12.52 18.77 -1.20
CA LYS A 5 -13.92 18.36 -1.37
C LYS A 5 -14.11 16.84 -1.44
N ILE A 6 -13.02 16.08 -1.45
CA ILE A 6 -13.06 14.62 -1.40
C ILE A 6 -13.20 14.23 0.06
N PRO A 7 -14.21 13.44 0.48
CA PRO A 7 -14.27 12.92 1.84
C PRO A 7 -13.02 12.07 2.09
N LYS A 8 -12.14 12.54 2.98
CA LYS A 8 -10.89 11.88 3.31
C LYS A 8 -11.15 10.92 4.46
N GLN A 9 -10.81 9.65 4.26
CA GLN A 9 -10.71 8.69 5.34
C GLN A 9 -9.24 8.49 5.70
N PHE A 10 -8.96 8.31 6.99
CA PHE A 10 -7.61 7.99 7.45
C PHE A 10 -7.31 6.53 7.11
N CYS A 11 -6.38 6.33 6.18
CA CYS A 11 -5.89 4.99 5.84
C CYS A 11 -5.03 4.48 6.99
N GLU A 12 -5.46 3.38 7.60
CA GLU A 12 -4.77 2.80 8.76
C GLU A 12 -3.71 1.80 8.32
N ASN A 13 -3.92 1.12 7.19
CA ASN A 13 -2.98 0.15 6.69
C ASN A 13 -2.95 0.10 5.15
N VAL A 14 -1.76 -0.04 4.59
CA VAL A 14 -1.52 -0.26 3.16
C VAL A 14 -0.65 -1.49 3.00
N VAL A 15 -1.19 -2.51 2.33
CA VAL A 15 -0.47 -3.74 2.00
C VAL A 15 -0.36 -3.85 0.49
N ALA A 16 0.83 -4.15 -0.02
CA ALA A 16 1.04 -4.39 -1.44
C ALA A 16 1.75 -5.73 -1.66
N GLY A 17 1.26 -6.50 -2.63
CA GLY A 17 1.85 -7.73 -3.11
C GLY A 17 1.87 -7.76 -4.63
N HIS A 18 2.53 -8.75 -5.22
CA HIS A 18 2.58 -8.89 -6.67
C HIS A 18 2.65 -10.34 -7.12
N SER A 19 2.20 -10.57 -8.35
CA SER A 19 2.41 -11.77 -9.14
C SER A 19 3.26 -11.42 -10.37
N GLN A 20 3.39 -12.36 -11.31
CA GLN A 20 4.06 -12.09 -12.59
C GLN A 20 3.27 -11.10 -13.47
N GLU A 21 1.94 -11.07 -13.34
CA GLU A 21 1.06 -10.34 -14.27
C GLU A 21 0.54 -9.02 -13.70
N ASN A 22 0.42 -8.92 -12.38
CA ASN A 22 -0.17 -7.76 -11.72
C ASN A 22 0.39 -7.52 -10.32
N PHE A 23 0.18 -6.30 -9.84
CA PHE A 23 0.34 -5.91 -8.45
C PHE A 23 -1.03 -5.81 -7.80
N VAL A 24 -1.14 -6.19 -6.54
CA VAL A 24 -2.34 -5.99 -5.73
C VAL A 24 -1.98 -5.05 -4.58
N MET A 25 -2.75 -3.97 -4.44
CA MET A 25 -2.63 -3.03 -3.33
C MET A 25 -3.95 -3.02 -2.55
N ILE A 26 -3.88 -3.26 -1.24
CA ILE A 26 -5.02 -3.25 -0.34
C ILE A 26 -4.84 -2.08 0.62
N MET A 27 -5.85 -1.20 0.67
CA MET A 27 -5.91 -0.09 1.63
C MET A 27 -7.08 -0.33 2.58
N SER A 28 -6.83 -0.21 3.88
CA SER A 28 -7.84 -0.50 4.92
C SER A 28 -8.16 0.74 5.76
N VAL A 29 -9.44 0.90 6.06
CA VAL A 29 -10.03 1.94 6.92
C VAL A 29 -11.09 1.29 7.80
N GLY A 30 -10.87 1.26 9.11
CA GLY A 30 -11.66 0.49 10.05
C GLY A 30 -11.74 -0.98 9.63
N GLU A 31 -12.96 -1.48 9.50
CA GLU A 31 -13.23 -2.86 9.06
C GLU A 31 -13.30 -3.01 7.53
N THR A 32 -13.15 -1.92 6.77
CA THR A 32 -13.26 -1.94 5.31
C THR A 32 -11.88 -2.01 4.68
N ALA A 33 -11.67 -2.99 3.80
CA ALA A 33 -10.46 -3.12 2.99
C ALA A 33 -10.83 -3.08 1.51
N THR A 34 -10.18 -2.19 0.75
CA THR A 34 -10.36 -2.09 -0.71
C THR A 34 -9.11 -2.54 -1.41
N ALA A 35 -9.24 -3.54 -2.28
CA ALA A 35 -8.17 -4.09 -3.10
C ALA A 35 -8.18 -3.48 -4.51
N TYR A 36 -7.00 -3.10 -5.00
CA TYR A 36 -6.77 -2.59 -6.34
C TYR A 36 -5.77 -3.48 -7.05
N ALA A 37 -6.12 -3.95 -8.25
CA ALA A 37 -5.19 -4.60 -9.16
C ALA A 37 -4.57 -3.56 -10.08
N LEU A 38 -3.24 -3.49 -10.10
CA LEU A 38 -2.48 -2.58 -10.96
C LEU A 38 -1.60 -3.39 -11.89
N THR A 39 -1.52 -3.00 -13.16
CA THR A 39 -0.50 -3.56 -14.05
C THR A 39 0.89 -3.00 -13.65
N PRO A 40 1.99 -3.70 -13.97
CA PRO A 40 3.34 -3.25 -13.65
C PRO A 40 3.66 -1.78 -14.03
N PRO A 41 3.31 -1.26 -15.22
CA PRO A 41 3.57 0.14 -15.56
C PRO A 41 2.75 1.12 -14.69
N HIS A 42 1.53 0.77 -14.28
CA HIS A 42 0.73 1.61 -13.37
C HIS A 42 1.34 1.65 -11.98
N MET A 43 1.76 0.51 -11.43
CA MET A 43 2.43 0.48 -10.14
C MET A 43 3.72 1.31 -10.17
N LYS A 44 4.53 1.20 -11.23
CA LYS A 44 5.77 1.99 -11.35
C LYS A 44 5.51 3.49 -11.34
N ARG A 45 4.51 3.96 -12.09
CA ARG A 45 4.10 5.38 -12.13
C ARG A 45 3.55 5.84 -10.79
N LEU A 46 2.79 4.98 -10.09
CA LEU A 46 2.29 5.26 -8.75
C LEU A 46 3.44 5.49 -7.77
N VAL A 47 4.43 4.58 -7.72
CA VAL A 47 5.60 4.74 -6.85
C VAL A 47 6.35 6.05 -7.16
N GLN A 48 6.61 6.35 -8.43
CA GLN A 48 7.27 7.60 -8.82
C GLN A 48 6.52 8.84 -8.35
N SER A 49 5.19 8.85 -8.49
CA SER A 49 4.34 9.94 -8.02
C SER A 49 4.39 10.08 -6.50
N LEU A 50 4.28 8.96 -5.77
CA LEU A 50 4.34 8.95 -4.30
C LEU A 50 5.70 9.42 -3.78
N THR A 51 6.81 8.94 -4.36
CA THR A 51 8.17 9.39 -4.01
C THR A 51 8.33 10.90 -4.20
N HIS A 52 7.80 11.44 -5.30
CA HIS A 52 7.84 12.89 -5.54
C HIS A 52 7.04 13.66 -4.47
N GLN A 53 5.81 13.23 -4.16
CA GLN A 53 4.97 13.89 -3.17
C GLN A 53 5.55 13.84 -1.76
N VAL A 54 6.11 12.69 -1.36
CA VAL A 54 6.83 12.54 -0.09
C VAL A 54 8.01 13.50 -0.03
N GLY A 55 8.83 13.56 -1.09
CA GLY A 55 9.96 14.49 -1.14
C GLY A 55 9.54 15.97 -1.05
N GLU A 56 8.44 16.36 -1.70
CA GLU A 56 7.90 17.73 -1.58
C GLU A 56 7.34 18.03 -0.19
N TYR A 57 6.76 17.03 0.48
CA TYR A 57 6.31 17.16 1.86
C TYR A 57 7.50 17.34 2.81
N GLU A 58 8.52 16.49 2.70
CA GLU A 58 9.68 16.52 3.60
C GLU A 58 10.47 17.82 3.51
N LYS A 59 10.58 18.41 2.32
CA LYS A 59 11.18 19.73 2.12
C LYS A 59 10.46 20.84 2.90
N LYS A 60 9.15 20.70 3.12
CA LYS A 60 8.30 21.72 3.75
C LYS A 60 8.08 21.49 5.23
N PHE A 61 8.00 20.23 5.66
CA PHE A 61 7.55 19.85 7.00
C PHE A 61 8.59 19.05 7.80
N GLY A 62 9.75 18.75 7.21
CA GLY A 62 10.81 17.95 7.82
C GLY A 62 10.76 16.48 7.39
N ALA A 63 11.88 15.79 7.60
CA ALA A 63 12.05 14.39 7.20
C ALA A 63 11.09 13.45 7.96
N ILE A 64 10.57 12.45 7.27
CA ILE A 64 9.73 11.42 7.85
C ILE A 64 10.65 10.31 8.39
N ASP A 65 10.69 10.13 9.71
CA ASP A 65 11.37 8.99 10.33
C ASP A 65 10.42 7.78 10.37
N ALA A 66 10.23 7.13 9.22
CA ALA A 66 9.47 5.90 9.09
C ALA A 66 10.35 4.77 8.54
N LYS A 67 10.45 3.68 9.29
CA LYS A 67 11.18 2.47 8.86
C LYS A 67 10.21 1.42 8.38
N TRP A 68 10.36 1.01 7.12
CA TRP A 68 9.69 -0.19 6.62
C TRP A 68 10.33 -1.42 7.24
N SER A 69 9.56 -2.19 8.01
CA SER A 69 10.03 -3.43 8.65
C SER A 69 9.41 -4.63 7.90
N PRO A 70 10.20 -5.43 7.16
CA PRO A 70 9.70 -6.54 6.34
C PRO A 70 9.16 -7.75 7.12
N GLY A 71 8.91 -7.62 8.43
CA GLY A 71 8.64 -8.76 9.32
C GLY A 71 7.21 -8.89 9.85
N ILE A 72 6.30 -7.96 9.55
CA ILE A 72 4.88 -8.11 9.89
C ILE A 72 4.20 -8.71 8.67
N GLU A 73 4.32 -10.03 8.52
CA GLU A 73 3.45 -10.79 7.63
C GLU A 73 2.01 -10.44 7.99
N SER A 74 1.23 -9.98 7.00
CA SER A 74 -0.20 -9.79 7.19
C SER A 74 -0.80 -11.14 7.63
N PRO A 75 -1.61 -11.21 8.71
CA PRO A 75 -2.22 -12.46 9.19
C PRO A 75 -3.07 -13.20 8.15
N LEU A 76 -3.36 -12.57 7.00
CA LEU A 76 -4.04 -13.16 5.86
C LEU A 76 -3.13 -14.13 5.07
N GLN A 77 -1.81 -13.95 5.08
CA GLN A 77 -0.86 -14.81 4.35
C GLN A 77 -0.54 -16.12 5.08
N SER A 78 -0.70 -16.19 6.40
CA SER A 78 -0.40 -17.38 7.20
C SER A 78 -1.51 -18.44 7.21
N LYS A 79 -2.62 -18.22 6.50
CA LYS A 79 -3.75 -19.16 6.48
C LYS A 79 -3.74 -20.22 5.37
N ASP A 80 -2.86 -20.12 4.35
CA ASP A 80 -2.87 -21.07 3.21
C ASP A 80 -1.62 -21.95 3.06
N ILE A 81 -0.76 -22.06 4.09
CA ILE A 81 0.35 -23.03 4.06
C ILE A 81 0.43 -23.79 5.39
N LYS A 82 -0.49 -24.74 5.57
CA LYS A 82 -0.26 -25.98 6.34
C LYS A 82 -1.30 -27.03 5.92
N GLY A 83 -0.91 -27.92 5.01
CA GLY A 83 -1.64 -29.17 4.79
C GLY A 83 -1.68 -29.68 3.35
N SER A 84 -0.52 -29.86 2.70
CA SER A 84 -0.40 -30.86 1.63
C SER A 84 0.27 -32.11 2.20
N GLY A 85 -0.36 -33.27 2.03
CA GLY A 85 0.31 -34.55 1.87
C GLY A 85 0.82 -35.28 3.13
N ALA A 86 -0.01 -36.19 3.64
CA ALA A 86 0.41 -37.55 4.00
C ALA A 86 -0.79 -38.49 3.77
#